data_AF-A0A9D6EQU5-F1
#
_entry.id   AF-A0A9D6EQU5-F1
#
_cell.length_a   1.000
_cell.length_b   1.000
_cell.length_c   1.000
_cell.angle_alpha   90.00
_cell.angle_beta   90.00
_cell.angle_gamma   90.00
#
_symmetry.space_group_name_H-M   'P 1'
#
loop_
_entity.id
_entity.type
_entity.pdbx_description
1 polymer ?
#
loop_
_entity_poly.entity_id
_entity_poly.type
_entity_poly.pdbx_seq_one_letter_code
_entity_poly.pdbx_strand_id
1 'polypeptide(L)'
;MTVRFCQEAPAEVAEWTTKFFDLEYIHHVATLIKKLFGIDSKIATSNSGYYVVYFGSTETVRWLLGMGLVFNKVKSQVNAPDWILSQKEYMKFFLKGFFDTDGSVYKLRFGIQLSFTNRSIPLLNSLRRCLFVLGFKPSIISCYHIYLTRRDDVSKFFREVGPANKKHRERFRLFHM
;
A
#
# COMPACT_ATOMS: atom_id res chain seq x y z
N MET A 1 -2.80 11.76 11.98
CA MET A 1 -2.17 10.51 11.50
C MET A 1 -1.57 10.79 10.13
N THR A 2 -0.30 10.46 9.89
CA THR A 2 0.42 10.82 8.66
C THR A 2 0.75 9.55 7.89
N VAL A 3 0.25 9.43 6.65
CA VAL A 3 0.69 8.41 5.69
C VAL A 3 1.81 9.04 4.86
N ARG A 4 2.97 8.39 4.77
CA ARG A 4 4.13 8.86 3.98
C ARG A 4 4.35 7.89 2.82
N PHE A 5 4.52 8.41 1.61
CA PHE A 5 4.79 7.62 0.41
C PHE A 5 6.28 7.75 0.06
N CYS A 6 7.01 6.64 -0.14
CA CYS A 6 8.44 6.67 -0.48
C CYS A 6 8.66 6.50 -2.00
N GLN A 7 9.67 7.17 -2.58
CA GLN A 7 10.02 7.14 -4.01
C GLN A 7 11.53 6.93 -4.23
N GLU A 8 11.90 6.15 -5.26
CA GLU A 8 13.11 6.34 -6.09
C GLU A 8 12.86 5.84 -7.54
N ALA A 9 13.13 6.69 -8.56
CA ALA A 9 13.46 6.38 -9.96
C ALA A 9 13.85 7.67 -10.75
N PRO A 10 14.74 7.64 -11.76
CA PRO A 10 15.34 8.83 -12.43
C PRO A 10 14.49 9.42 -13.59
N ALA A 11 14.59 10.69 -14.01
CA ALA A 11 15.12 11.91 -13.37
C ALA A 11 14.39 13.20 -13.80
N GLU A 12 13.36 13.17 -14.68
CA GLU A 12 12.51 14.36 -14.86
C GLU A 12 11.10 13.97 -15.36
N VAL A 13 10.97 13.40 -16.56
CA VAL A 13 9.64 13.02 -17.13
C VAL A 13 8.96 11.89 -16.35
N ALA A 14 9.73 10.90 -15.90
CA ALA A 14 9.24 9.82 -15.04
C ALA A 14 8.88 10.32 -13.63
N GLU A 15 9.56 11.36 -13.15
CA GLU A 15 9.29 11.97 -11.84
C GLU A 15 7.96 12.76 -11.87
N TRP A 16 7.73 13.57 -12.91
CA TRP A 16 6.47 14.29 -13.11
C TRP A 16 5.27 13.34 -13.18
N THR A 17 5.42 12.25 -13.94
CA THR A 17 4.37 11.24 -14.10
C THR A 17 4.10 10.51 -12.78
N THR A 18 5.15 10.23 -12.00
CA THR A 18 5.01 9.60 -10.68
C THR A 18 4.35 10.55 -9.67
N LYS A 19 4.77 11.82 -9.62
CA LYS A 19 4.15 12.85 -8.77
C LYS A 19 2.68 13.05 -9.12
N PHE A 20 2.34 13.07 -10.40
CA PHE A 20 0.96 13.20 -10.87
C PHE A 20 0.09 12.02 -10.40
N PHE A 21 0.54 10.77 -10.57
CA PHE A 21 -0.21 9.61 -10.09
C PHE A 21 -0.30 9.52 -8.57
N ASP A 22 0.74 9.95 -7.86
CA ASP A 22 0.70 10.05 -6.41
C ASP A 22 -0.33 11.10 -5.98
N LEU A 23 -0.41 12.25 -6.67
CA LEU A 23 -1.43 13.27 -6.40
C LEU A 23 -2.86 12.76 -6.69
N GLU A 24 -3.09 12.04 -7.78
CA GLU A 24 -4.39 11.38 -8.03
C GLU A 24 -4.75 10.42 -6.89
N TYR A 25 -3.80 9.60 -6.43
CA TYR A 25 -4.03 8.67 -5.33
C TYR A 25 -4.32 9.39 -4.00
N ILE A 26 -3.66 10.52 -3.75
CA ILE A 26 -3.92 11.37 -2.58
C ILE A 26 -5.36 11.90 -2.58
N HIS A 27 -5.87 12.35 -3.72
CA HIS A 27 -7.28 12.77 -3.86
C HIS A 27 -8.25 11.60 -3.69
N HIS A 28 -7.88 10.41 -4.17
CA HIS A 28 -8.64 9.19 -3.92
C HIS A 28 -8.76 8.90 -2.41
N VAL A 29 -7.66 9.00 -1.66
CA VAL A 29 -7.65 8.81 -0.20
C VAL A 29 -8.50 9.88 0.51
N ALA A 30 -8.40 11.14 0.11
CA ALA A 30 -9.23 12.23 0.64
C ALA A 30 -10.73 11.95 0.46
N THR A 31 -11.11 11.51 -0.75
CA THR A 31 -12.49 11.12 -1.07
C THR A 31 -12.96 9.93 -0.23
N LEU A 32 -12.08 8.93 -0.01
CA LEU A 32 -12.38 7.77 0.83
C LEU A 32 -12.63 8.16 2.29
N ILE A 33 -11.82 9.07 2.84
CA ILE A 33 -12.01 9.61 4.20
C ILE A 33 -13.37 10.30 4.31
N LYS A 34 -13.71 11.17 3.34
CA LYS A 34 -15.00 11.86 3.32
C LYS A 34 -16.17 10.88 3.24
N LYS A 35 -16.06 9.85 2.40
CA LYS A 35 -17.10 8.83 2.23
C LYS A 35 -17.30 7.98 3.49
N LEU A 36 -16.22 7.57 4.15
CA LEU A 36 -16.28 6.66 5.30
C LEU A 36 -16.65 7.38 6.61
N PHE A 37 -16.17 8.61 6.79
CA PHE A 37 -16.28 9.29 8.08
C PHE A 37 -17.04 10.62 8.01
N GLY A 38 -17.46 11.08 6.82
CA GLY A 38 -18.12 12.38 6.65
C GLY A 38 -17.19 13.58 6.82
N ILE A 39 -15.89 13.37 7.03
CA ILE A 39 -14.92 14.41 7.38
C ILE A 39 -14.18 14.90 6.14
N ASP A 40 -14.08 16.21 6.00
CA ASP A 40 -13.22 16.83 4.98
C ASP A 40 -11.75 16.76 5.39
N SER A 41 -10.90 16.38 4.43
CA SER A 41 -9.46 16.31 4.63
C SER A 41 -8.75 17.44 3.90
N LYS A 42 -7.67 17.95 4.50
CA LYS A 42 -6.74 18.89 3.89
C LYS A 42 -5.58 18.12 3.26
N ILE A 43 -5.14 18.55 2.09
CA ILE A 43 -3.93 18.04 1.43
C ILE A 43 -2.84 19.09 1.59
N ALA A 44 -1.67 18.69 2.08
CA ALA A 44 -0.50 19.54 2.22
C ALA A 44 0.73 18.85 1.62
N THR A 45 1.75 19.63 1.27
CA THR A 45 3.06 19.11 0.86
C THR A 45 4.05 19.33 2.00
N SER A 46 4.77 18.29 2.39
CA SER A 46 5.84 18.37 3.38
C SER A 46 7.10 19.02 2.81
N ASN A 47 8.01 19.46 3.68
CA ASN A 47 9.30 20.03 3.29
C ASN A 47 10.16 19.06 2.46
N SER A 48 9.92 17.76 2.58
CA SER A 48 10.61 16.72 1.80
C SER A 48 9.89 16.37 0.49
N GLY A 49 8.88 17.14 0.09
CA GLY A 49 8.14 16.96 -1.17
C GLY A 49 7.02 15.93 -1.13
N TYR A 50 6.80 15.24 0.00
CA TYR A 50 5.71 14.27 0.14
C TYR A 50 4.36 14.93 0.35
N TYR A 51 3.32 14.41 -0.30
CA TYR A 51 1.93 14.78 -0.01
C TYR A 51 1.45 14.14 1.30
N VAL A 52 0.68 14.91 2.07
CA VAL A 52 0.12 14.54 3.35
C VAL A 52 -1.37 14.85 3.35
N VAL A 53 -2.19 13.84 3.65
CA VAL A 53 -3.63 14.01 3.90
C VAL A 53 -3.85 14.14 5.40
N TYR A 54 -4.42 15.26 5.83
CA TYR A 54 -4.73 15.56 7.23
C TYR A 54 -6.24 15.70 7.42
N PHE A 55 -6.76 15.11 8.49
CA PHE A 55 -8.11 15.35 8.97
C PHE A 55 -8.11 15.38 10.50
N GLY A 56 -9.03 16.14 11.08
CA GLY A 56 -9.19 16.28 12.53
C GLY A 56 -10.53 15.75 12.98
N SER A 57 -10.53 14.64 13.71
CA SER A 57 -11.71 14.14 14.43
C SER A 57 -11.28 13.24 15.58
N THR A 58 -11.56 13.68 16.80
CA THR A 58 -11.25 12.93 18.02
C THR A 58 -11.99 11.58 18.03
N GLU A 59 -13.25 11.58 17.59
CA GLU A 59 -14.08 10.39 17.52
C GLU A 59 -13.52 9.36 16.54
N THR A 60 -13.21 9.78 15.31
CA THR A 60 -12.65 8.89 14.28
C THR A 60 -11.29 8.35 14.69
N VAL A 61 -10.44 9.17 15.30
CA VAL A 61 -9.13 8.71 15.81
C VAL A 61 -9.32 7.68 16.91
N ARG A 62 -10.21 7.91 17.90
CA ARG A 62 -10.50 6.93 18.95
C ARG A 62 -11.04 5.62 18.38
N TRP A 63 -11.95 5.70 17.41
CA TRP A 63 -12.47 4.53 16.72
C TRP A 63 -11.37 3.74 16.01
N LEU A 64 -10.51 4.40 15.23
CA LEU A 64 -9.39 3.76 14.54
C LEU A 64 -8.42 3.08 15.52
N LEU A 65 -8.12 3.72 16.65
CA LEU A 65 -7.30 3.12 17.71
C LEU A 65 -7.97 1.87 18.30
N GLY A 66 -9.28 1.92 18.54
CA GLY A 66 -10.07 0.75 18.97
C GLY A 66 -10.08 -0.38 17.95
N MET A 67 -9.99 -0.06 16.66
CA MET A 67 -9.85 -1.04 15.57
C MET A 67 -8.42 -1.61 15.42
N GLY A 68 -7.47 -1.21 16.28
CA GLY A 68 -6.10 -1.71 16.28
C GLY A 68 -5.10 -0.86 15.49
N LEU A 69 -5.45 0.38 15.12
CA LEU A 69 -4.47 1.33 14.63
C LEU A 69 -3.49 1.70 15.74
N VAL A 70 -2.22 1.84 15.38
CA VAL A 70 -1.16 2.26 16.30
C VAL A 70 -0.48 3.54 15.83
N PHE A 71 -0.06 4.37 16.78
CA PHE A 71 0.57 5.66 16.49
C PHE A 71 1.93 5.52 15.80
N ASN A 72 2.80 4.61 16.25
CA ASN A 72 4.12 4.41 15.66
C ASN A 72 4.38 2.92 15.34
N LYS A 73 4.03 2.52 14.12
CA LYS A 73 4.11 1.13 13.64
C LYS A 73 5.51 0.51 13.72
N VAL A 74 6.56 1.31 13.48
CA VAL A 74 7.95 0.82 13.44
C VAL A 74 8.50 0.64 14.84
N LYS A 75 8.24 1.60 15.75
CA LYS A 75 8.65 1.48 17.16
C LYS A 75 7.86 0.39 17.89
N SER A 76 6.58 0.22 17.53
CA SER A 76 5.68 -0.73 18.19
C SER A 76 5.66 -2.12 17.54
N GLN A 77 6.41 -2.35 16.44
CA GLN A 77 6.50 -3.63 15.72
C GLN A 77 5.13 -4.30 15.53
N VAL A 78 4.16 -3.55 15.02
CA VAL A 78 2.76 -3.94 15.12
C VAL A 78 2.36 -4.90 14.02
N ASN A 79 1.60 -5.92 14.42
CA ASN A 79 1.02 -6.93 13.55
C ASN A 79 -0.27 -6.40 12.88
N ALA A 80 -0.75 -7.06 11.82
CA ALA A 80 -2.12 -6.78 11.36
C ALA A 80 -3.12 -7.21 12.46
N PRO A 81 -4.16 -6.41 12.76
CA PRO A 81 -5.21 -6.82 13.69
C PRO A 81 -5.85 -8.15 13.29
N ASP A 82 -6.15 -9.01 14.26
CA ASP A 82 -6.65 -10.38 14.00
C ASP A 82 -7.97 -10.39 13.23
N TRP A 83 -8.83 -9.37 13.44
CA TRP A 83 -10.07 -9.24 12.69
C TRP A 83 -9.83 -9.09 11.18
N ILE A 84 -8.73 -8.45 10.75
CA ILE A 84 -8.34 -8.39 9.33
C ILE A 84 -7.96 -9.78 8.82
N LEU A 85 -7.28 -10.56 9.65
CA LEU A 85 -6.81 -11.91 9.31
C LEU A 85 -7.91 -12.98 9.44
N SER A 86 -9.11 -12.61 9.87
CA SER A 86 -10.22 -13.53 10.06
C SER A 86 -10.98 -13.85 8.77
N GLN A 87 -10.97 -12.95 7.78
CA GLN A 87 -11.74 -13.10 6.55
C GLN A 87 -10.89 -12.80 5.31
N LYS A 88 -11.01 -13.66 4.29
CA LYS A 88 -10.27 -13.50 3.01
C LYS A 88 -10.56 -12.14 2.34
N GLU A 89 -11.78 -11.63 2.45
CA GLU A 89 -12.14 -10.34 1.89
C GLU A 89 -11.38 -9.19 2.57
N TYR A 90 -11.31 -9.18 3.90
CA TYR A 90 -10.53 -8.18 4.63
C TYR A 90 -9.04 -8.27 4.33
N MET A 91 -8.51 -9.49 4.19
CA MET A 91 -7.13 -9.70 3.74
C MET A 91 -6.87 -9.06 2.36
N LYS A 92 -7.79 -9.19 1.40
CA LYS A 92 -7.65 -8.55 0.08
C LYS A 92 -7.62 -7.03 0.20
N PHE A 93 -8.52 -6.43 0.98
CA PHE A 93 -8.54 -4.98 1.18
C PHE A 93 -7.29 -4.48 1.93
N PHE A 94 -6.81 -5.26 2.90
CA PHE A 94 -5.54 -4.99 3.58
C PHE A 94 -4.35 -5.03 2.62
N LEU A 95 -4.23 -6.06 1.78
CA LEU A 95 -3.19 -6.15 0.76
C LEU A 95 -3.27 -5.00 -0.24
N LYS A 96 -4.48 -4.61 -0.65
CA LYS A 96 -4.71 -3.49 -1.56
C LYS A 96 -4.16 -2.18 -0.97
N GLY A 97 -4.62 -1.81 0.22
CA GLY A 97 -4.19 -0.58 0.89
C GLY A 97 -2.69 -0.58 1.19
N PHE A 98 -2.14 -1.72 1.63
CA PHE A 98 -0.71 -1.86 1.88
C PHE A 98 0.11 -1.70 0.60
N PHE A 99 -0.29 -2.36 -0.49
CA PHE A 99 0.45 -2.28 -1.75
C PHE A 99 0.37 -0.88 -2.36
N ASP A 100 -0.77 -0.20 -2.25
CA ASP A 100 -0.93 1.17 -2.75
C ASP A 100 -0.03 2.20 -2.02
N THR A 101 0.42 1.89 -0.78
CA THR A 101 1.30 2.78 0.01
C THR A 101 2.77 2.34 0.01
N ASP A 102 3.02 1.06 0.25
CA ASP A 102 4.33 0.48 0.53
C ASP A 102 4.75 -0.59 -0.51
N GLY A 103 3.98 -0.68 -1.60
CA GLY A 103 4.21 -1.58 -2.71
C GLY A 103 4.93 -0.93 -3.88
N SER A 104 5.49 -1.76 -4.75
CA SER A 104 6.10 -1.32 -6.01
C SER A 104 6.03 -2.41 -7.07
N VAL A 105 5.98 -1.97 -8.34
CA VAL A 105 6.02 -2.83 -9.52
C VAL A 105 7.34 -2.55 -10.25
N TYR A 106 8.12 -3.60 -10.48
CA TYR A 106 9.40 -3.54 -11.17
C TYR A 106 9.40 -4.43 -12.42
N LYS A 107 10.05 -3.94 -13.48
CA LYS A 107 10.36 -4.73 -14.67
C LYS A 107 11.64 -5.53 -14.40
N LEU A 108 11.57 -6.85 -14.55
CA LEU A 108 12.73 -7.72 -14.57
C LEU A 108 13.13 -8.01 -16.02
N ARG A 109 14.35 -8.52 -16.23
CA ARG A 109 14.78 -9.02 -17.54
C ARG A 109 13.81 -10.07 -18.10
N PHE A 110 13.27 -10.92 -17.23
CA PHE A 110 12.38 -12.03 -17.58
C PHE A 110 11.06 -12.01 -16.80
N GLY A 111 10.40 -10.86 -16.74
CA GLY A 111 9.05 -10.75 -16.18
C GLY A 111 8.82 -9.51 -15.33
N ILE A 112 7.89 -9.61 -14.39
CA ILE A 112 7.46 -8.52 -13.51
C ILE A 112 7.64 -8.98 -12.06
N GLN A 113 8.10 -8.08 -11.21
CA GLN A 113 8.18 -8.29 -9.78
C GLN A 113 7.31 -7.29 -9.04
N LEU A 114 6.43 -7.79 -8.17
CA LEU A 114 5.80 -6.99 -7.14
C LEU A 114 6.68 -7.05 -5.89
N SER A 115 6.97 -5.88 -5.33
CA SER A 115 7.70 -5.72 -4.09
C SER A 115 6.79 -5.14 -3.04
N PHE A 116 6.87 -5.68 -1.83
CA PHE A 116 6.22 -5.17 -0.63
C PHE A 116 7.31 -4.87 0.38
N THR A 117 7.37 -3.64 0.90
CA THR A 117 8.49 -3.20 1.75
C THR A 117 7.98 -2.65 3.08
N ASN A 118 8.46 -3.16 4.21
CA ASN A 118 8.11 -2.56 5.51
C ASN A 118 9.11 -2.89 6.61
N ARG A 119 9.43 -1.90 7.46
CA ARG A 119 10.36 -2.08 8.59
C ARG A 119 9.75 -2.81 9.80
N SER A 120 8.44 -3.06 9.82
CA SER A 120 7.79 -3.91 10.83
C SER A 120 7.82 -5.37 10.34
N ILE A 121 8.68 -6.19 10.95
CA ILE A 121 8.75 -7.62 10.63
C ILE A 121 7.42 -8.34 10.94
N PRO A 122 6.72 -8.06 12.05
CA PRO A 122 5.39 -8.64 12.30
C PRO A 122 4.38 -8.29 11.21
N LEU A 123 4.39 -7.05 10.71
CA LEU A 123 3.49 -6.66 9.62
C LEU A 123 3.82 -7.39 8.31
N LEU A 124 5.10 -7.59 8.00
CA LEU A 124 5.52 -8.42 6.87
C LEU A 124 5.07 -9.89 7.04
N ASN A 125 5.16 -10.45 8.24
CA ASN A 125 4.66 -11.79 8.52
C ASN A 125 3.15 -11.90 8.26
N SER A 126 2.38 -10.92 8.73
CA SER A 126 0.94 -10.84 8.42
C SER A 126 0.67 -10.71 6.92
N LEU A 127 1.40 -9.83 6.24
CA LEU A 127 1.28 -9.64 4.80
C LEU A 127 1.55 -10.95 4.03
N ARG A 128 2.65 -11.63 4.38
CA ARG A 128 3.03 -12.94 3.85
C ARG A 128 1.92 -13.97 4.07
N ARG A 129 1.35 -14.01 5.29
CA ARG A 129 0.25 -14.91 5.64
C ARG A 129 -0.97 -14.64 4.77
N CYS A 130 -1.38 -13.38 4.60
CA CYS A 130 -2.48 -13.00 3.71
C CYS A 130 -2.24 -13.48 2.28
N LEU A 131 -1.03 -13.27 1.75
CA LEU A 131 -0.66 -13.75 0.41
C LEU A 131 -0.78 -15.28 0.30
N PHE A 132 -0.30 -16.05 1.27
CA PHE A 132 -0.45 -17.50 1.25
C PHE A 132 -1.91 -17.96 1.33
N VAL A 133 -2.70 -17.39 2.24
CA VAL A 133 -4.11 -17.76 2.44
C VAL A 133 -4.96 -17.47 1.19
N LEU A 134 -4.61 -16.42 0.44
CA LEU A 134 -5.24 -16.09 -0.83
C LEU A 134 -4.68 -16.90 -2.03
N GLY A 135 -3.74 -17.80 -1.78
CA GLY A 135 -3.21 -18.72 -2.77
C GLY A 135 -2.18 -18.10 -3.71
N PHE A 136 -1.39 -17.14 -3.23
CA PHE A 136 -0.18 -16.65 -3.90
C PHE A 136 1.06 -17.40 -3.38
N LYS A 137 2.18 -17.35 -4.11
CA LYS A 137 3.47 -17.91 -3.67
C LYS A 137 4.53 -16.82 -3.48
N PRO A 138 4.51 -16.08 -2.35
CA PRO A 138 5.50 -15.05 -2.06
C PRO A 138 6.90 -15.63 -1.78
N SER A 139 7.96 -14.89 -2.15
CA SER A 139 9.33 -15.14 -1.71
C SER A 139 9.40 -15.16 -0.19
N ILE A 140 10.44 -15.76 0.42
CA ILE A 140 10.77 -15.52 1.84
C ILE A 140 10.93 -14.02 2.15
N ILE A 141 10.76 -13.63 3.41
CA ILE A 141 11.08 -12.26 3.84
C ILE A 141 12.59 -12.09 3.77
N SER A 142 13.08 -11.10 3.03
CA SER A 142 14.49 -10.79 2.90
C SER A 142 14.71 -9.29 3.00
N CYS A 143 15.57 -8.85 3.92
CA CYS A 143 15.91 -7.42 4.11
C CYS A 143 14.71 -6.47 4.13
N TYR A 144 13.62 -6.84 4.83
CA TYR A 144 12.36 -6.06 4.90
C TYR A 144 11.48 -6.08 3.66
N HIS A 145 11.71 -7.03 2.75
CA HIS A 145 10.94 -7.21 1.53
C HIS A 145 10.25 -8.55 1.42
N ILE A 146 9.10 -8.56 0.74
CA ILE A 146 8.44 -9.73 0.19
C ILE A 146 8.25 -9.50 -1.31
N TYR A 147 8.46 -10.53 -2.12
CA TYR A 147 8.32 -10.45 -3.57
C TYR A 147 7.29 -11.43 -4.12
N LEU A 148 6.57 -11.02 -5.16
CA LEU A 148 5.82 -11.90 -6.06
C LEU A 148 6.37 -11.74 -7.48
N THR A 149 6.87 -12.83 -8.05
CA THR A 149 7.52 -12.84 -9.38
C THR A 149 6.87 -13.81 -10.36
N ARG A 150 6.07 -14.78 -9.88
CA ARG A 150 5.38 -15.73 -10.75
C ARG A 150 4.34 -15.01 -11.57
N ARG A 151 4.40 -15.15 -12.90
CA ARG A 151 3.50 -14.46 -13.84
C ARG A 151 2.02 -14.61 -13.45
N ASP A 152 1.60 -15.83 -13.14
CA ASP A 152 0.20 -16.10 -12.75
C ASP A 152 -0.19 -15.39 -11.45
N ASP A 153 0.72 -15.34 -10.47
CA ASP A 153 0.49 -14.66 -9.18
C ASP A 153 0.41 -13.15 -9.37
N VAL A 154 1.27 -12.57 -10.24
CA VAL A 154 1.23 -11.14 -10.58
C VAL A 154 -0.10 -10.80 -11.28
N SER A 155 -0.48 -11.54 -12.32
CA SER A 155 -1.75 -11.32 -13.03
C SER A 155 -2.96 -11.52 -12.11
N LYS A 156 -2.92 -12.54 -11.25
CA LYS A 156 -3.95 -12.79 -10.23
C LYS A 156 -4.04 -11.64 -9.23
N PHE A 157 -2.92 -11.06 -8.80
CA PHE A 157 -2.89 -9.97 -7.84
C PHE A 157 -3.62 -8.74 -8.39
N PHE A 158 -3.34 -8.33 -9.64
CA PHE A 158 -4.04 -7.21 -10.25
C PHE A 158 -5.53 -7.46 -10.51
N ARG A 159 -5.92 -8.72 -10.75
CA ARG A 159 -7.32 -9.11 -10.93
C ARG A 159 -8.10 -9.16 -9.62
N GLU A 160 -7.54 -9.77 -8.57
CA GLU A 160 -8.28 -10.08 -7.34
C GLU A 160 -8.08 -9.04 -6.23
N VAL A 161 -6.87 -8.48 -6.09
CA VAL A 161 -6.58 -7.44 -5.08
C VAL A 161 -6.91 -6.05 -5.66
N GLY A 162 -6.58 -5.83 -6.94
CA GLY A 162 -6.96 -4.62 -7.67
C GLY A 162 -6.49 -3.32 -7.00
N PRO A 163 -5.17 -3.03 -6.98
CA PRO A 163 -4.60 -1.79 -6.43
C PRO A 163 -5.31 -0.54 -6.94
N ALA A 164 -5.62 0.41 -6.04
CA ALA A 164 -6.28 1.67 -6.39
C ALA A 164 -5.30 2.73 -6.91
N ASN A 165 -4.02 2.64 -6.58
CA ASN A 165 -3.01 3.56 -7.06
C ASN A 165 -2.72 3.31 -8.56
N LYS A 166 -3.07 4.31 -9.38
CA LYS A 166 -2.94 4.24 -10.85
C LYS A 166 -1.51 4.01 -11.29
N LYS A 167 -0.52 4.52 -10.56
CA LYS A 167 0.91 4.26 -10.78
C LYS A 167 1.21 2.77 -10.93
N HIS A 168 0.65 1.94 -10.05
CA HIS A 168 0.89 0.49 -10.10
C HIS A 168 0.20 -0.17 -11.28
N ARG A 169 -1.02 0.25 -11.61
CA ARG A 169 -1.75 -0.28 -12.78
C ARG A 169 -1.06 0.06 -14.09
N GLU A 170 -0.58 1.30 -14.26
CA GLU A 170 0.12 1.67 -15.48
C GLU A 170 1.48 0.97 -15.59
N ARG A 171 2.25 0.87 -14.50
CA ARG A 171 3.50 0.08 -14.51
C ARG A 171 3.24 -1.38 -14.88
N PHE A 172 2.19 -1.99 -14.33
CA PHE A 172 1.83 -3.36 -14.69
C PHE A 172 1.51 -3.48 -16.17
N ARG A 173 0.66 -2.61 -16.73
CA ARG A 173 0.34 -2.61 -18.16
C ARG A 173 1.59 -2.46 -19.04
N LEU A 174 2.43 -1.47 -18.73
CA LEU A 174 3.66 -1.18 -19.48
C LEU A 174 4.67 -2.33 -19.47
N PHE A 175 4.72 -3.10 -18.40
CA PHE A 175 5.67 -4.22 -18.28
C PHE A 175 5.07 -5.57 -18.72
N HIS A 176 3.75 -5.63 -18.89
CA HIS A 176 3.04 -6.80 -19.38
C HIS A 176 2.95 -6.84 -20.91
N MET A 177 3.07 -5.68 -21.56
CA MET A 177 3.36 -5.54 -22.99
C MET A 177 4.80 -5.92 -23.31
#